data_AF-A0A1H7T8E9-F1
#
_entry.id   AF-A0A1H7T8E9-F1
#
_cell.length_a   1.000
_cell.length_b   1.000
_cell.length_c   1.000
_cell.angle_alpha   90.00
_cell.angle_beta   90.00
_cell.angle_gamma   90.00
#
_symmetry.space_group_name_H-M   'P 1'
#
loop_
_entity.id
_entity.type
_entity.pdbx_description
1 polymer ?
#
loop_
_entity_poly.entity_id
_entity_poly.type
_entity_poly.pdbx_seq_one_letter_code
_entity_poly.pdbx_strand_id
1 'polypeptide(L)'
;MRNKIKQLMNKEEGFTLVELLAVIVILGIILAIAIPSVGGIIDRAQDDADEATQELIEDSARIYFTQRIDETSVNDTVTVSTLVEEGYVDLRDGSAPTGYVTYTEDGNGNGIYTYSSGTPSS
;
A
#
# COMPACT_ATOMS: atom_id res chain seq x y z
N MET A 1 -28.20 -27.38 -48.11
CA MET A 1 -27.96 -26.50 -46.94
C MET A 1 -26.80 -25.50 -47.10
N ARG A 2 -26.03 -25.49 -48.20
CA ARG A 2 -24.86 -24.60 -48.38
C ARG A 2 -25.15 -23.13 -48.73
N ASN A 3 -26.40 -22.78 -49.06
CA ASN A 3 -26.74 -21.42 -49.53
C ASN A 3 -27.02 -20.40 -48.40
N LYS A 4 -27.30 -20.85 -47.16
CA LYS A 4 -27.53 -19.95 -46.02
C LYS A 4 -26.25 -19.30 -45.50
N ILE A 5 -25.10 -19.98 -45.61
CA ILE A 5 -23.80 -19.47 -45.12
C ILE A 5 -23.30 -18.30 -45.99
N LYS A 6 -23.45 -18.38 -47.31
CA LYS A 6 -23.11 -17.28 -48.24
C LYS A 6 -23.96 -16.01 -48.03
N GLN A 7 -25.18 -16.15 -47.52
CA GLN A 7 -26.05 -15.00 -47.23
C GLN A 7 -25.71 -14.30 -45.90
N LEU A 8 -24.98 -14.96 -44.99
CA LEU A 8 -24.54 -14.37 -43.72
C LEU A 8 -23.24 -13.58 -43.89
N MET A 9 -22.32 -14.06 -44.73
CA MET A 9 -21.05 -13.37 -45.03
C MET A 9 -21.21 -12.09 -45.85
N ASN A 10 -22.31 -11.95 -46.60
CA ASN A 10 -22.61 -10.75 -47.39
C ASN A 10 -23.42 -9.69 -46.61
N LYS A 11 -23.60 -9.87 -45.29
CA LYS A 11 -24.32 -8.94 -44.40
C LYS A 11 -23.40 -8.28 -43.38
N GLU A 12 -22.12 -8.22 -43.66
CA GLU A 12 -21.16 -7.46 -42.85
C GLU A 12 -21.23 -5.99 -43.29
N GLU A 13 -22.21 -5.27 -42.76
CA GLU A 13 -22.21 -3.80 -42.81
C GLU A 13 -21.03 -3.31 -41.96
N GLY A 14 -20.01 -2.78 -42.63
CA GLY A 14 -18.81 -2.26 -41.96
C GLY A 14 -19.09 -0.96 -41.22
N PHE A 15 -18.56 -0.83 -40.00
CA PHE A 15 -18.58 0.42 -39.25
C PHE A 15 -17.96 1.56 -40.05
N THR A 16 -18.56 2.74 -39.97
CA THR A 16 -18.02 3.93 -40.62
C THR A 16 -16.86 4.50 -39.80
N LEU A 17 -15.88 5.11 -40.47
CA LEU A 17 -14.77 5.80 -39.77
C LEU A 17 -15.29 6.93 -38.85
N VAL A 18 -16.42 7.54 -39.20
CA VAL A 18 -17.06 8.59 -38.42
C VAL A 18 -17.59 8.08 -37.09
N GLU A 19 -18.16 6.88 -37.05
CA GLU A 19 -18.62 6.25 -35.79
C GLU A 19 -17.45 5.92 -34.87
N LEU A 20 -16.37 5.34 -35.40
CA LEU A 20 -15.18 5.09 -34.59
C LEU A 20 -14.56 6.39 -34.08
N LEU A 21 -14.56 7.45 -34.89
CA LEU A 21 -14.05 8.77 -34.49
C LEU A 21 -14.89 9.39 -33.37
N ALA A 22 -16.22 9.30 -33.43
CA ALA A 22 -17.09 9.82 -32.36
C ALA A 22 -16.84 9.10 -31.03
N VAL A 23 -16.62 7.78 -31.04
CA VAL A 23 -16.36 6.98 -29.84
C VAL A 23 -15.04 7.38 -29.17
N ILE A 24 -13.95 7.49 -29.93
CA ILE A 24 -12.64 7.87 -29.35
C ILE A 24 -12.65 9.29 -28.79
N VAL A 25 -13.44 10.21 -29.37
CA VAL A 25 -13.59 11.57 -28.84
C VAL A 25 -14.28 11.54 -27.49
N ILE A 26 -15.38 10.79 -27.35
CA ILE A 26 -16.09 10.64 -26.07
C ILE A 26 -15.18 9.97 -25.03
N LEU A 27 -14.47 8.90 -25.40
CA LEU A 27 -13.50 8.24 -24.52
C LEU A 27 -12.37 9.19 -24.10
N GLY A 28 -11.88 10.04 -25.01
CA GLY A 28 -10.86 11.05 -24.71
C GLY A 28 -11.32 12.06 -23.66
N ILE A 29 -12.56 12.54 -23.76
CA ILE A 29 -13.15 13.47 -22.77
C ILE A 29 -13.26 12.80 -21.39
N ILE A 30 -13.74 11.55 -21.34
CA ILE A 30 -13.86 10.79 -20.08
C ILE A 30 -12.48 10.57 -19.46
N LEU A 31 -11.49 10.15 -20.25
CA LEU A 31 -10.13 9.90 -19.78
C LEU A 31 -9.45 11.17 -19.26
N ALA A 32 -9.67 12.32 -19.91
CA ALA A 32 -9.11 13.59 -19.46
C ALA A 32 -9.52 13.98 -18.03
N ILE A 33 -10.75 13.64 -17.62
CA ILE A 33 -11.24 13.90 -16.26
C ILE A 33 -10.88 12.74 -15.30
N ALA A 34 -10.92 11.50 -15.78
CA ALA A 34 -10.72 10.31 -14.95
C ALA A 34 -9.27 10.15 -14.47
N ILE A 35 -8.28 10.35 -15.33
CA ILE A 35 -6.85 10.14 -15.00
C ILE A 35 -6.40 10.96 -13.78
N PRO A 36 -6.59 12.30 -13.72
CA PRO A 36 -6.15 13.07 -12.55
C PRO A 36 -6.90 12.67 -11.27
N SER A 37 -8.17 12.26 -11.38
CA SER A 37 -8.96 11.81 -10.23
C SER A 37 -8.47 10.48 -9.66
N VAL A 38 -7.99 9.55 -10.51
CA VAL A 38 -7.52 8.24 -10.07
C VAL A 38 -6.12 8.32 -9.46
N GLY A 39 -5.23 9.17 -9.99
CA GLY A 39 -3.88 9.36 -9.45
C GLY A 39 -3.90 9.75 -7.96
N GLY A 40 -4.66 10.79 -7.60
CA GLY A 40 -4.75 11.23 -6.21
C GLY A 40 -5.46 10.25 -5.25
N ILE A 41 -6.18 9.25 -5.76
CA ILE A 41 -6.74 8.17 -4.93
C ILE A 41 -5.66 7.12 -4.65
N ILE A 42 -4.84 6.80 -5.66
CA ILE A 42 -3.74 5.83 -5.53
C ILE A 42 -2.67 6.36 -4.56
N ASP A 43 -2.34 7.65 -4.62
CA ASP A 43 -1.36 8.25 -3.71
C ASP A 43 -1.85 8.15 -2.26
N ARG A 44 -3.11 8.54 -1.99
CA ARG A 44 -3.70 8.39 -0.64
C ARG A 44 -3.77 6.95 -0.18
N ALA A 45 -4.12 6.02 -1.06
CA ALA A 45 -4.18 4.60 -0.70
C ALA A 45 -2.79 4.03 -0.36
N GLN A 46 -1.72 4.56 -0.96
CA GLN A 46 -0.35 4.22 -0.57
C GLN A 46 0.01 4.84 0.78
N ASP A 47 -0.28 6.13 0.98
CA ASP A 47 -0.04 6.81 2.25
C ASP A 47 -0.78 6.12 3.41
N ASP A 48 -2.05 5.77 3.23
CA ASP A 48 -2.88 5.06 4.21
C ASP A 48 -2.31 3.66 4.51
N ALA A 49 -1.76 2.96 3.51
CA ALA A 49 -1.15 1.65 3.68
C ALA A 49 0.19 1.72 4.43
N ASP A 50 0.98 2.76 4.17
CA ASP A 50 2.24 3.03 4.87
C ASP A 50 1.98 3.42 6.33
N GLU A 51 0.97 4.24 6.60
CA GLU A 51 0.54 4.59 7.96
C GLU A 51 0.07 3.36 8.74
N ALA A 52 -0.79 2.53 8.13
CA ALA A 52 -1.26 1.30 8.75
C ALA A 52 -0.11 0.31 9.04
N THR A 53 0.90 0.26 8.17
CA THR A 53 2.08 -0.57 8.37
C THR A 53 2.94 -0.04 9.53
N GLN A 54 3.09 1.28 9.67
CA GLN A 54 3.80 1.90 10.79
C GLN A 54 3.10 1.61 12.12
N GLU A 55 1.77 1.78 12.18
CA GLU A 55 0.98 1.46 13.37
C GLU A 55 1.14 -0.01 13.78
N LEU A 56 1.09 -0.93 12.79
CA LEU A 56 1.33 -2.35 13.03
C LEU A 56 2.73 -2.62 13.62
N ILE A 57 3.76 -1.95 13.11
CA ILE A 57 5.13 -2.08 13.61
C ILE A 57 5.25 -1.54 15.04
N GLU A 58 4.66 -0.38 15.33
CA GLU A 58 4.66 0.22 16.67
C GLU A 58 3.94 -0.65 17.70
N ASP A 59 2.79 -1.23 17.34
CA ASP A 59 2.06 -2.15 18.21
C ASP A 59 2.83 -3.46 18.44
N SER A 60 3.51 -3.95 17.41
CA SER A 60 4.37 -5.13 17.53
C SER A 60 5.55 -4.86 18.46
N ALA A 61 6.17 -3.69 18.35
CA ALA A 61 7.22 -3.24 19.24
C ALA A 61 6.71 -3.02 20.68
N ARG A 62 5.50 -2.47 20.85
CA ARG A 62 4.85 -2.35 22.15
C ARG A 62 4.75 -3.70 22.84
N ILE A 63 4.31 -4.73 22.13
CA ILE A 63 4.25 -6.09 22.68
C ILE A 63 5.66 -6.59 23.02
N TYR A 64 6.65 -6.38 22.15
CA TYR A 64 8.05 -6.77 22.38
C TYR A 64 8.63 -6.17 23.67
N PHE A 65 8.54 -4.85 23.84
CA PHE A 65 9.05 -4.15 25.01
C PHE A 65 8.24 -4.45 26.27
N THR A 66 6.92 -4.61 26.16
CA THR A 66 6.08 -4.98 27.32
C THR A 66 6.44 -6.36 27.85
N GLN A 67 6.78 -7.32 27.00
CA GLN A 67 7.25 -8.63 27.42
C GLN A 67 8.64 -8.61 28.06
N ARG A 68 9.43 -7.58 27.78
CA ARG A 68 10.79 -7.37 28.28
C ARG A 68 10.90 -6.13 29.16
N ILE A 69 9.81 -5.78 29.86
CA ILE A 69 9.75 -4.50 30.57
C ILE A 69 10.86 -4.35 31.61
N ASP A 70 11.29 -5.46 32.23
CA ASP A 70 12.37 -5.50 33.22
C ASP A 70 13.77 -5.30 32.60
N GLU A 71 13.90 -5.51 31.28
CA GLU A 71 15.14 -5.37 30.51
C GLU A 71 15.14 -4.09 29.65
N THR A 72 13.99 -3.42 29.55
CA THR A 72 13.78 -2.25 28.70
C THR A 72 14.16 -0.98 29.44
N SER A 73 15.01 -0.16 28.82
CA SER A 73 15.38 1.18 29.27
C SER A 73 14.83 2.25 28.33
N VAL A 74 14.64 3.46 28.85
CA VAL A 74 14.24 4.62 28.04
C VAL A 74 15.29 4.87 26.94
N ASN A 75 14.82 5.04 25.70
CA ASN A 75 15.56 5.14 24.45
C ASN A 75 16.10 3.81 23.88
N ASP A 76 15.68 2.67 24.43
CA ASP A 76 15.96 1.39 23.77
C ASP A 76 15.28 1.32 22.41
N THR A 77 15.92 0.61 21.49
CA THR A 77 15.44 0.47 20.12
C THR A 77 15.32 -1.01 19.74
N VAL A 78 14.33 -1.32 18.92
CA VAL A 78 14.16 -2.63 18.30
C VAL A 78 13.98 -2.43 16.80
N THR A 79 14.71 -3.19 15.98
CA THR A 79 14.57 -3.09 14.53
C THR A 79 13.35 -3.89 14.06
N VAL A 80 12.76 -3.47 12.93
CA VAL A 80 11.67 -4.22 12.29
C VAL A 80 12.12 -5.66 11.96
N SER A 81 13.37 -5.85 11.57
CA SER A 81 13.93 -7.18 11.31
C SER A 81 13.85 -8.10 12.53
N THR A 82 14.21 -7.60 13.73
CA THR A 82 14.11 -8.36 14.97
C THR A 82 12.65 -8.69 15.30
N LEU A 83 11.71 -7.77 15.09
CA LEU A 83 10.29 -8.03 15.31
C LEU A 83 9.76 -9.14 14.38
N VAL A 84 10.22 -9.19 13.13
CA VAL A 84 9.85 -10.25 12.18
C VAL A 84 10.51 -11.59 12.56
N GLU A 85 11.82 -11.57 12.85
CA GLU A 85 12.60 -12.76 13.20
C GLU A 85 12.10 -13.42 14.49
N GLU A 86 11.72 -12.62 15.49
CA GLU A 86 11.15 -13.12 16.74
C GLU A 86 9.62 -13.38 16.66
N GLY A 87 8.98 -13.08 15.53
CA GLY A 87 7.58 -13.43 15.26
C GLY A 87 6.54 -12.51 15.90
N TYR A 88 6.90 -11.26 16.23
CA TYR A 88 5.95 -10.24 16.69
C TYR A 88 5.09 -9.69 15.56
N VAL A 89 5.62 -9.67 14.34
CA VAL A 89 4.93 -9.17 13.15
C VAL A 89 5.24 -10.04 11.94
N ASP A 90 4.21 -10.33 11.14
CA ASP A 90 4.37 -10.99 9.84
C ASP A 90 4.21 -9.93 8.75
N LEU A 91 5.35 -9.42 8.28
CA LEU A 91 5.41 -8.52 7.14
C LEU A 91 5.83 -9.31 5.91
N ARG A 92 5.08 -9.14 4.82
CA ARG A 92 5.32 -9.86 3.57
C ARG A 92 6.75 -9.61 3.07
N ASP A 93 7.52 -10.70 2.97
CA ASP A 93 8.94 -10.69 2.61
C ASP A 93 9.15 -10.00 1.25
N GLY A 94 9.96 -8.93 1.23
CA GLY A 94 10.26 -8.13 0.04
C GLY A 94 9.63 -6.74 -0.04
N SER A 95 8.72 -6.36 0.87
CA SER A 95 8.20 -4.99 0.98
C SER A 95 8.11 -4.47 2.41
N ALA A 96 8.63 -5.23 3.38
CA ALA A 96 8.69 -4.80 4.77
C ALA A 96 9.56 -3.52 4.87
N PRO A 97 9.06 -2.46 5.53
CA PRO A 97 9.84 -1.25 5.75
C PRO A 97 11.12 -1.58 6.52
N THR A 98 12.22 -0.93 6.15
CA THR A 98 13.44 -0.96 6.96
C THR A 98 13.38 0.18 7.97
N GLY A 99 13.50 -0.16 9.25
CA GLY A 99 13.36 0.81 10.33
C GLY A 99 13.56 0.20 11.70
N TYR A 100 13.29 1.01 12.70
CA TYR A 100 13.33 0.65 14.10
C TYR A 100 12.26 1.42 14.87
N VAL A 101 11.88 0.88 16.03
CA VAL A 101 11.00 1.55 16.98
C VAL A 101 11.82 1.90 18.21
N THR A 102 11.71 3.15 18.66
CA THR A 102 12.30 3.62 19.92
C THR A 102 11.25 3.61 21.01
N TYR A 103 11.60 3.04 22.16
CA TYR A 103 10.84 3.15 23.39
C TYR A 103 11.22 4.42 24.14
N THR A 104 10.23 5.23 24.51
CA THR A 104 10.40 6.38 25.40
C THR A 104 9.28 6.38 26.44
N GLU A 105 9.41 7.19 27.49
CA GLU A 105 8.36 7.38 28.48
C GLU A 105 7.85 8.82 28.44
N ASP A 106 6.54 8.99 28.60
CA ASP A 106 5.97 10.31 28.87
C ASP A 106 6.31 10.76 30.32
N GLY A 107 6.01 12.02 30.66
CA GLY A 107 6.23 12.54 32.02
C GLY A 107 5.42 11.85 33.13
N ASN A 108 4.56 10.88 32.79
CA ASN A 108 3.75 10.09 33.70
C ASN A 108 4.16 8.60 33.75
N GLY A 109 5.22 8.20 33.02
CA GLY A 109 5.70 6.81 32.95
C GLY A 109 4.94 5.93 31.95
N ASN A 110 4.16 6.50 31.03
CA ASN A 110 3.53 5.73 29.95
C ASN A 110 4.52 5.51 28.80
N GLY A 111 4.62 4.28 28.33
CA GLY A 111 5.44 3.92 27.17
C GLY A 111 4.93 4.54 25.87
N ILE A 112 5.80 5.31 25.22
CA ILE A 112 5.66 5.84 23.87
C ILE A 112 6.57 5.02 22.95
N TYR A 113 6.02 4.57 21.83
CA TYR A 113 6.70 3.78 20.81
C TYR A 113 6.69 4.60 19.53
N THR A 114 7.86 4.90 18.98
CA THR A 114 7.95 5.74 17.78
C THR A 114 8.74 5.03 16.70
N TYR A 115 8.10 4.76 15.57
CA TYR A 115 8.75 4.24 14.39
C TYR A 115 9.67 5.29 13.73
N SER A 116 10.81 4.84 13.21
CA SER A 116 11.74 5.63 12.42
C SER A 116 12.32 4.77 11.31
N SER A 117 12.39 5.32 10.09
CA SER A 117 12.98 4.63 8.95
C SER A 117 14.52 4.63 9.02
N GLY A 118 15.13 3.59 8.45
CA GLY A 118 16.60 3.44 8.43
C GLY A 118 17.17 2.64 9.60
N THR A 119 18.40 2.96 10.00
CA THR A 119 19.12 2.26 11.08
C THR A 119 19.23 3.14 12.32
N PRO A 120 19.08 2.59 13.54
CA PRO A 120 19.20 3.37 14.76
C PRO A 120 20.59 4.01 14.87
N SER A 121 20.64 5.28 15.25
CA SER A 121 21.87 5.99 15.55
C SER A 121 22.47 5.44 16.84
N SER A 122 23.70 4.92 16.74
CA SER A 122 24.49 4.38 17.86
C SER A 122 24.79 5.40 18.94
#